data_AF-A0A5C9C7L2-F1
#
_entry.id   AF-A0A5C9C7L2-F1
#
_cell.length_a   1.000
_cell.length_b   1.000
_cell.length_c   1.000
_cell.angle_alpha   90.00
_cell.angle_beta   90.00
_cell.angle_gamma   90.00
#
_symmetry.space_group_name_H-M   'P 1'
#
loop_
_entity.id
_entity.type
_entity.pdbx_description
1 polymer ?
#
loop_
_entity_poly.entity_id
_entity_poly.type
_entity_poly.pdbx_seq_one_letter_code
_entity_poly.pdbx_strand_id
1 'polypeptide(L)'
;MNLDRRTFLRATGVTMALPFLEALTPKCARAAAAGGVPRRMVCINTPLGVHPAYFFPEKAGRDYELSPYLEVLKDFRDDFTVVSGLSHPDVGPSHDSNQSYLTAAPHPERRAGFKNSISLDQFAAEHIYGQTRFATLTLSCEGAGLSWTKSGAPVPTEDWPSGVFAKLFLEGRPDVVEAQARRLADGQSVLDAVRDQAKKLGRNLGTGDRDKL
;
A
#
# COMPACT_ATOMS: atom_id res chain seq x y z
N MET A 1 18.62 -45.90 13.03
CA MET A 1 19.61 -45.17 12.22
C MET A 1 20.68 -44.66 13.18
N ASN A 2 21.85 -45.31 13.26
CA ASN A 2 22.93 -44.86 14.15
C ASN A 2 23.82 -43.87 13.38
N LEU A 3 23.76 -42.60 13.77
CA LEU A 3 24.64 -41.57 13.25
C LEU A 3 26.00 -41.68 13.94
N ASP A 4 27.06 -41.88 13.17
CA ASP A 4 28.42 -41.94 13.67
C ASP A 4 28.81 -40.60 14.35
N ARG A 5 29.43 -40.69 15.51
CA ARG A 5 29.85 -39.55 16.34
C ARG A 5 30.80 -38.63 15.58
N ARG A 6 31.57 -39.19 14.64
CA ARG A 6 32.48 -38.46 13.74
C ARG A 6 31.72 -37.66 12.68
N THR A 7 30.61 -38.18 12.18
CA THR A 7 29.72 -37.48 11.24
C THR A 7 28.95 -36.36 11.93
N PHE A 8 28.49 -36.59 13.16
CA PHE A 8 27.84 -35.55 13.97
C PHE A 8 28.79 -34.37 14.22
N LEU A 9 30.01 -34.62 14.69
CA LEU A 9 31.00 -33.57 15.00
C LEU A 9 31.49 -32.81 13.76
N ARG A 10 31.58 -33.46 12.59
CA ARG A 10 31.91 -32.79 11.32
C ARG A 10 30.77 -31.88 10.85
N ALA A 11 29.51 -32.28 11.05
CA ALA A 11 28.36 -31.46 10.70
C ALA A 11 28.22 -30.24 11.63
N THR A 12 28.49 -30.38 12.93
CA THR A 12 28.42 -29.27 13.89
C THR A 12 29.48 -28.19 13.64
N GLY A 13 30.68 -28.57 13.17
CA GLY A 13 31.74 -27.63 12.82
C GLY A 13 31.41 -26.76 11.60
N VAL A 14 30.69 -27.31 10.62
CA VAL A 14 30.25 -26.59 9.42
C VAL A 14 29.12 -25.60 9.76
N THR A 15 28.24 -25.92 10.72
CA THR A 15 27.16 -25.01 11.15
C THR A 15 27.64 -23.82 11.98
N MET A 16 28.82 -23.89 12.61
CA MET A 16 29.40 -22.76 13.35
C MET A 16 30.29 -21.84 12.49
N ALA A 17 30.79 -22.35 11.35
CA ALA A 17 31.63 -21.60 10.42
C ALA A 17 30.83 -20.91 9.29
N LEU A 18 29.58 -21.34 9.07
CA LEU A 18 28.67 -20.64 8.16
C LEU A 18 27.93 -19.55 8.94
N PRO A 19 28.14 -18.25 8.63
CA PRO A 19 27.16 -17.25 9.01
C PRO A 19 25.82 -17.75 8.46
N PHE A 20 24.81 -17.85 9.31
CA PHE A 20 23.45 -18.19 8.91
C PHE A 20 23.14 -17.37 7.66
N LEU A 21 23.06 -18.06 6.52
CA LEU A 21 22.86 -17.42 5.24
C LEU A 21 21.55 -16.66 5.37
N GLU A 22 21.61 -15.32 5.36
CA GLU A 22 20.42 -14.47 5.49
C GLU A 22 19.31 -14.80 4.46
N ALA A 23 19.68 -15.50 3.38
CA ALA A 23 18.78 -16.03 2.36
C ALA A 23 17.86 -17.17 2.85
N LEU A 24 18.17 -17.82 3.97
CA LEU A 24 17.40 -18.92 4.56
C LEU A 24 16.51 -18.47 5.72
N THR A 25 16.59 -17.21 6.13
CA THR A 25 15.75 -16.65 7.18
C THR A 25 14.34 -16.41 6.63
N PRO A 26 13.30 -17.08 7.13
CA PRO A 26 11.92 -16.81 6.70
C PRO A 26 11.61 -15.33 6.87
N LYS A 27 10.96 -14.68 5.89
CA LYS A 27 10.67 -13.24 5.91
C LYS A 27 9.99 -12.78 7.22
N CYS A 28 9.17 -13.64 7.82
CA CYS A 28 8.56 -13.40 9.14
C CYS A 28 9.58 -13.32 10.29
N ALA A 29 10.60 -14.19 10.30
CA ALA A 29 11.64 -14.18 11.33
C ALA A 29 12.57 -12.97 11.20
N ARG A 30 12.79 -12.48 9.97
CA ARG A 30 13.58 -11.26 9.71
C ARG A 30 12.83 -9.99 10.14
N ALA A 31 11.51 -9.96 10.00
CA ALA A 31 10.68 -8.86 10.50
C ALA A 31 10.60 -8.81 12.04
N ALA A 32 10.58 -9.98 12.70
CA ALA A 32 10.54 -10.05 14.15
C ALA A 32 11.85 -9.58 14.83
N ALA A 33 13.00 -9.81 14.20
CA ALA A 33 14.31 -9.40 14.72
C ALA A 33 14.66 -7.92 14.43
N ALA A 34 13.91 -7.23 13.56
CA ALA A 34 14.23 -5.89 13.07
C ALA A 34 13.11 -4.85 13.32
N GLY A 35 12.31 -5.00 14.38
CA GLY A 35 11.33 -3.98 14.78
C GLY A 35 9.97 -4.03 14.08
N GLY A 36 9.58 -5.18 13.53
CA GLY A 36 8.27 -5.41 12.91
C GLY A 36 8.19 -4.94 11.45
N VAL A 37 7.19 -5.44 10.71
CA VAL A 37 6.91 -4.95 9.35
C VAL A 37 6.39 -3.50 9.45
N PRO A 38 6.95 -2.53 8.71
CA PRO A 38 6.43 -1.17 8.70
C PRO A 38 4.95 -1.15 8.36
N ARG A 39 4.14 -0.52 9.23
CA ARG A 39 2.71 -0.30 8.98
C ARG A 39 2.53 0.79 7.93
N ARG A 40 1.52 0.64 7.08
CA ARG A 40 1.19 1.59 6.01
C ARG A 40 -0.28 1.96 6.12
N MET A 41 -0.61 3.19 5.72
CA MET A 41 -1.97 3.68 5.61
C MET A 41 -2.29 3.92 4.13
N VAL A 42 -3.50 3.57 3.72
CA VAL A 42 -4.01 3.85 2.37
C VAL A 42 -5.33 4.58 2.54
N CYS A 43 -5.41 5.76 1.93
CA CYS A 43 -6.63 6.57 1.90
C CYS A 43 -7.19 6.52 0.48
N ILE A 44 -8.44 6.08 0.32
CA ILE A 44 -9.11 6.00 -0.98
C ILE A 44 -10.38 6.84 -0.89
N ASN A 45 -10.51 7.80 -1.78
CA ASN A 45 -11.76 8.53 -1.97
C ASN A 45 -12.46 7.99 -3.21
N THR A 46 -13.73 7.65 -3.08
CA THR A 46 -14.64 7.46 -4.21
C THR A 46 -15.43 8.77 -4.37
N PRO A 47 -15.14 9.60 -5.38
CA PRO A 47 -15.82 10.88 -5.58
C PRO A 47 -17.35 10.73 -5.52
N LEU A 48 -18.01 11.62 -4.77
CA LEU A 48 -19.46 11.59 -4.50
C LEU A 48 -19.97 10.33 -3.77
N GLY A 49 -19.07 9.40 -3.42
CA GLY A 49 -19.37 8.20 -2.66
C GLY A 49 -20.19 7.18 -3.44
N VAL A 50 -20.86 6.33 -2.67
CA VAL A 50 -21.74 5.26 -3.14
C VAL A 50 -23.14 5.50 -2.57
N HIS A 51 -24.17 4.90 -3.17
CA HIS A 51 -25.53 5.05 -2.66
C HIS A 51 -25.64 4.47 -1.23
N PRO A 52 -25.92 5.29 -0.18
CA PRO A 52 -25.81 4.86 1.21
C PRO A 52 -26.67 3.66 1.58
N ALA A 53 -27.86 3.55 0.99
CA ALA A 53 -28.82 2.46 1.25
C ALA A 53 -28.27 1.06 0.89
N TYR A 54 -27.25 0.97 0.03
CA TYR A 54 -26.64 -0.29 -0.37
C TYR A 54 -25.24 -0.51 0.24
N PHE A 55 -24.66 0.51 0.90
CA PHE A 55 -23.31 0.45 1.47
C PHE A 55 -23.28 0.31 3.00
N PHE A 56 -24.13 1.04 3.72
CA PHE A 56 -24.10 1.00 5.18
C PHE A 56 -24.95 -0.17 5.71
N PRO A 57 -24.42 -1.00 6.63
CA PRO A 57 -25.23 -1.98 7.35
C PRO A 57 -26.34 -1.31 8.17
N GLU A 58 -27.49 -1.98 8.29
CA GLU A 58 -28.63 -1.47 9.07
C GLU A 58 -28.37 -1.51 10.59
N LYS A 59 -27.59 -2.49 11.05
CA LYS A 59 -27.29 -2.71 12.47
C LYS A 59 -25.82 -2.43 12.75
N ALA A 60 -25.55 -1.88 13.93
CA ALA A 60 -24.19 -1.76 14.46
C ALA A 60 -23.74 -3.06 15.14
N GLY A 61 -22.44 -3.19 15.38
CA GLY A 61 -21.83 -4.32 16.07
C GLY A 61 -20.83 -5.09 15.19
N ARG A 62 -20.18 -6.12 15.75
CA ARG A 62 -19.23 -6.94 15.01
C ARG A 62 -19.92 -7.84 13.98
N ASP A 63 -21.10 -8.34 14.32
CA ASP A 63 -21.80 -9.37 13.54
C ASP A 63 -22.97 -8.77 12.73
N TYR A 64 -22.81 -7.55 12.22
CA TYR A 64 -23.80 -6.98 11.31
C TYR A 64 -23.90 -7.80 10.01
N GLU A 65 -25.10 -7.83 9.44
CA GLU A 65 -25.33 -8.39 8.11
C GLU A 65 -24.69 -7.48 7.06
N LEU A 66 -24.01 -8.08 6.09
CA LEU A 66 -23.39 -7.34 5.00
C LEU A 66 -24.47 -6.67 4.15
N SER A 67 -24.24 -5.40 3.80
CA SER A 67 -25.07 -4.72 2.82
C SER A 67 -24.73 -5.23 1.41
N PRO A 68 -25.59 -4.99 0.39
CA PRO A 68 -25.37 -5.51 -0.96
C PRO A 68 -24.01 -5.18 -1.57
N TYR A 69 -23.44 -4.00 -1.31
CA TYR A 69 -22.11 -3.65 -1.81
C TYR A 69 -20.96 -4.31 -1.04
N LEU A 70 -21.18 -4.71 0.21
CA LEU A 70 -20.16 -5.36 1.03
C LEU A 70 -20.08 -6.88 0.77
N GLU A 71 -21.07 -7.46 0.10
CA GLU A 71 -21.06 -8.87 -0.31
C GLU A 71 -19.84 -9.24 -1.15
N VAL A 72 -19.31 -8.30 -1.96
CA VAL A 72 -18.08 -8.50 -2.73
C VAL A 72 -16.84 -8.70 -1.84
N LEU A 73 -16.93 -8.27 -0.57
CA LEU A 73 -15.86 -8.38 0.43
C LEU A 73 -16.18 -9.43 1.51
N LYS A 74 -17.18 -10.30 1.32
CA LYS A 74 -17.63 -11.25 2.34
C LYS A 74 -16.52 -12.16 2.87
N ASP A 75 -15.58 -12.55 2.01
CA ASP A 75 -14.46 -13.43 2.37
C ASP A 75 -13.44 -12.73 3.30
N PHE A 76 -13.54 -11.40 3.43
CA PHE A 76 -12.71 -10.55 4.28
C PHE A 76 -13.48 -9.98 5.48
N ARG A 77 -14.58 -10.62 5.91
CA ARG A 77 -15.50 -10.08 6.91
C ARG A 77 -14.80 -9.60 8.20
N ASP A 78 -13.78 -10.33 8.65
CA ASP A 78 -13.01 -10.04 9.86
C ASP A 78 -11.89 -9.00 9.64
N ASP A 79 -11.63 -8.57 8.40
CA ASP A 79 -10.56 -7.66 8.02
C ASP A 79 -11.02 -6.21 7.78
N PHE A 80 -12.32 -5.92 7.91
CA PHE A 80 -12.84 -4.56 7.75
C PHE A 80 -13.93 -4.18 8.75
N THR A 81 -14.03 -2.87 8.99
CA THR A 81 -15.10 -2.26 9.79
C THR A 81 -15.70 -1.12 8.99
N VAL A 82 -17.03 -1.09 8.89
CA VAL A 82 -17.76 0.03 8.30
C VAL A 82 -18.11 1.02 9.40
N VAL A 83 -17.73 2.28 9.21
CA VAL A 83 -18.06 3.38 10.12
C VAL A 83 -19.09 4.28 9.45
N SER A 84 -20.28 4.39 10.04
CA SER A 84 -21.37 5.25 9.57
C SER A 84 -21.57 6.44 10.52
N GLY A 85 -22.36 7.43 10.08
CA GLY A 85 -22.69 8.62 10.89
C GLY A 85 -21.57 9.67 10.97
N LEU A 86 -20.52 9.54 10.16
CA LEU A 86 -19.47 10.56 10.02
C LEU A 86 -19.84 11.54 8.91
N SER A 87 -19.60 12.82 9.15
CA SER A 87 -19.74 13.87 8.14
C SER A 87 -18.78 15.03 8.44
N HIS A 88 -18.46 15.79 7.39
CA HIS A 88 -17.80 17.09 7.52
C HIS A 88 -18.89 18.17 7.52
N PRO A 89 -19.27 18.74 8.69
CA PRO A 89 -20.50 19.53 8.83
C PRO A 89 -20.52 20.79 7.97
N ASP A 90 -19.35 21.38 7.69
CA ASP A 90 -19.21 22.60 6.91
C ASP A 90 -18.85 22.36 5.43
N VAL A 91 -19.00 21.12 4.93
CA VAL A 91 -18.72 20.75 3.54
C VAL A 91 -20.03 20.43 2.82
N GLY A 92 -20.35 21.20 1.78
CA GLY A 92 -21.55 21.00 0.97
C GLY A 92 -21.46 19.79 0.01
N PRO A 93 -22.59 19.38 -0.60
CA PRO A 93 -22.68 18.19 -1.46
C PRO A 93 -22.14 18.42 -2.90
N SER A 94 -21.14 19.28 -3.08
CA SER A 94 -20.58 19.59 -4.40
C SER A 94 -19.42 18.66 -4.77
N HIS A 95 -19.02 18.65 -6.05
CA HIS A 95 -17.77 17.99 -6.47
C HIS A 95 -16.53 18.57 -5.78
N ASP A 96 -16.59 19.83 -5.32
CA ASP A 96 -15.50 20.47 -4.60
C ASP A 96 -15.28 19.85 -3.20
N SER A 97 -16.25 19.10 -2.66
CA SER A 97 -16.12 18.37 -1.39
C SER A 97 -14.91 17.43 -1.33
N ASN A 98 -14.48 16.89 -2.47
CA ASN A 98 -13.27 16.07 -2.59
C ASN A 98 -12.00 16.77 -2.06
N GLN A 99 -11.94 18.11 -2.15
CA GLN A 99 -10.81 18.88 -1.65
C GLN A 99 -10.67 18.80 -0.12
N SER A 100 -11.75 18.42 0.58
CA SER A 100 -11.81 18.41 2.04
C SER A 100 -11.84 16.99 2.63
N TYR A 101 -11.74 15.96 1.79
CA TYR A 101 -11.88 14.56 2.21
C TYR A 101 -10.95 14.19 3.38
N LEU A 102 -9.65 14.52 3.27
CA LEU A 102 -8.64 14.22 4.29
C LEU A 102 -8.33 15.37 5.25
N THR A 103 -8.98 16.53 5.12
CA THR A 103 -8.64 17.74 5.89
C THR A 103 -9.82 18.30 6.68
N ALA A 104 -11.05 17.93 6.32
CA ALA A 104 -12.28 18.53 6.83
C ALA A 104 -12.34 20.07 6.66
N ALA A 105 -11.58 20.63 5.70
CA ALA A 105 -11.59 22.07 5.46
C ALA A 105 -13.00 22.55 5.09
N PRO A 106 -13.50 23.63 5.71
CA PRO A 106 -14.86 24.08 5.49
C PRO A 106 -15.01 24.77 4.13
N HIS A 107 -16.22 24.68 3.57
CA HIS A 107 -16.67 25.45 2.42
C HIS A 107 -15.79 25.38 1.15
N PRO A 108 -15.37 24.18 0.67
CA PRO A 108 -14.56 24.06 -0.54
C PRO A 108 -15.25 24.57 -1.82
N GLU A 109 -16.58 24.71 -1.80
CA GLU A 109 -17.35 25.33 -2.88
C GLU A 109 -17.06 26.83 -3.05
N ARG A 110 -16.54 27.49 -2.00
CA ARG A 110 -16.15 28.91 -2.04
C ARG A 110 -14.74 29.06 -2.62
N ARG A 111 -14.61 28.76 -3.91
CA ARG A 111 -13.31 28.73 -4.63
C ARG A 111 -12.44 29.97 -4.38
N ALA A 112 -13.04 31.16 -4.37
CA ALA A 112 -12.34 32.39 -4.07
C ALA A 112 -11.96 32.45 -2.58
N GLY A 113 -10.66 32.36 -2.29
CA GLY A 113 -10.16 32.45 -0.92
C GLY A 113 -10.31 31.16 -0.11
N PHE A 114 -10.71 30.04 -0.72
CA PHE A 114 -10.63 28.73 -0.08
C PHE A 114 -9.19 28.46 0.37
N LYS A 115 -9.05 28.03 1.63
CA LYS A 115 -7.78 27.67 2.24
C LYS A 115 -7.91 26.30 2.86
N ASN A 116 -7.03 25.41 2.45
CA ASN A 116 -6.95 24.09 3.03
C ASN A 116 -5.98 24.05 4.22
N SER A 117 -5.84 22.88 4.83
CA SER A 117 -4.93 22.61 5.94
C SER A 117 -4.20 21.28 5.71
N ILE A 118 -3.39 20.85 6.68
CA ILE A 118 -2.70 19.57 6.61
C ILE A 118 -3.70 18.42 6.44
N SER A 119 -3.48 17.55 5.47
CA SER A 119 -4.29 16.34 5.31
C SER A 119 -3.83 15.21 6.23
N LEU A 120 -4.77 14.32 6.59
CA LEU A 120 -4.53 13.20 7.51
C LEU A 120 -3.33 12.32 7.10
N ASP A 121 -3.15 12.08 5.81
CA ASP A 121 -2.01 11.32 5.27
C ASP A 121 -0.68 12.03 5.47
N GLN A 122 -0.63 13.35 5.28
CA GLN A 122 0.58 14.14 5.52
C GLN A 122 0.88 14.23 7.01
N PHE A 123 -0.15 14.41 7.85
CA PHE A 123 0.01 14.38 9.30
C PHE A 123 0.51 13.02 9.80
N ALA A 124 -0.03 11.91 9.28
CA ALA A 124 0.44 10.57 9.62
C ALA A 124 1.90 10.37 9.19
N ALA A 125 2.28 10.86 8.00
CA ALA A 125 3.64 10.76 7.49
C ALA A 125 4.68 11.46 8.38
N GLU A 126 4.33 12.57 9.06
CA GLU A 126 5.21 13.21 10.05
C GLU A 126 5.56 12.29 11.23
N HIS A 127 4.71 11.31 11.56
CA HIS A 127 4.87 10.40 12.70
C HIS A 127 5.50 9.05 12.33
N ILE A 128 5.36 8.62 11.06
CA ILE A 128 5.93 7.36 10.56
C ILE A 128 7.16 7.58 9.67
N TYR A 129 7.63 8.83 9.56
CA TYR A 129 8.80 9.19 8.78
C TYR A 129 10.01 8.31 9.12
N GLY A 130 10.75 7.90 8.10
CA GLY A 130 11.95 7.06 8.23
C GLY A 130 11.69 5.56 8.39
N GLN A 131 10.44 5.11 8.56
CA GLN A 131 10.10 3.68 8.62
C GLN A 131 9.99 3.02 7.23
N THR A 132 9.75 3.83 6.19
CA THR A 132 9.65 3.40 4.78
C THR A 132 10.47 4.33 3.89
N ARG A 133 10.92 3.83 2.72
CA ARG A 133 11.70 4.61 1.74
C ARG A 133 11.00 5.90 1.29
N PHE A 134 9.68 5.84 1.13
CA PHE A 134 8.83 6.99 0.85
C PHE A 134 7.93 7.23 2.05
N ALA A 135 7.88 8.46 2.54
CA ALA A 135 6.97 8.86 3.62
C ALA A 135 5.53 8.93 3.12
N THR A 136 5.33 9.35 1.87
CA THR A 136 4.02 9.48 1.22
C THR A 136 4.10 9.08 -0.25
N LEU A 137 3.01 8.51 -0.76
CA LEU A 137 2.78 8.26 -2.19
C LEU A 137 1.37 8.78 -2.51
N THR A 138 1.32 9.93 -3.15
CA THR A 138 0.10 10.62 -3.54
C THR A 138 -0.27 10.20 -4.95
N LEU A 139 -1.44 9.59 -5.10
CA LEU A 139 -1.90 8.98 -6.36
C LEU A 139 -3.22 9.60 -6.79
N SER A 140 -3.47 9.69 -8.09
CA SER A 140 -4.78 10.05 -8.63
C SER A 140 -5.13 9.20 -9.87
N CYS A 141 -6.41 9.10 -10.16
CA CYS A 141 -6.91 8.56 -11.43
C CYS A 141 -7.49 9.65 -12.33
N GLU A 142 -7.63 10.88 -11.83
CA GLU A 142 -8.31 12.00 -12.49
C GLU A 142 -7.47 13.29 -12.48
N GLY A 143 -6.17 13.20 -12.12
CA GLY A 143 -5.22 14.31 -12.11
C GLY A 143 -5.29 15.24 -10.89
N ALA A 144 -6.34 15.15 -10.06
CA ALA A 144 -6.45 15.86 -8.80
C ALA A 144 -6.24 14.90 -7.60
N GLY A 145 -5.39 15.30 -6.65
CA GLY A 145 -5.08 14.51 -5.46
C GLY A 145 -5.94 14.80 -4.24
N LEU A 146 -5.75 14.00 -3.19
CA LEU A 146 -6.43 14.12 -1.90
C LEU A 146 -5.60 14.86 -0.83
N SER A 147 -4.31 15.07 -1.12
CA SER A 147 -3.30 15.38 -0.12
C SER A 147 -2.92 16.87 -0.13
N TRP A 148 -2.75 17.42 1.07
CA TRP A 148 -2.50 18.84 1.29
C TRP A 148 -1.39 19.04 2.32
N THR A 149 -0.45 19.94 2.00
CA THR A 149 0.64 20.28 2.92
C THR A 149 0.11 21.00 4.16
N LYS A 150 0.98 21.17 5.17
CA LYS A 150 0.65 21.96 6.37
C LYS A 150 0.23 23.39 6.11
N SER A 151 0.70 23.99 5.01
CA SER A 151 0.29 25.33 4.58
C SER A 151 -0.99 25.34 3.73
N GLY A 152 -1.62 24.19 3.50
CA GLY A 152 -2.82 24.06 2.69
C GLY A 152 -2.55 24.09 1.18
N ALA A 153 -1.32 23.82 0.74
CA ALA A 153 -1.00 23.69 -0.68
C ALA A 153 -1.27 22.26 -1.17
N PRO A 154 -1.77 22.06 -2.41
CA PRO A 154 -1.99 20.72 -2.94
C PRO A 154 -0.65 19.99 -3.11
N VAL A 155 -0.61 18.71 -2.74
CA VAL A 155 0.54 17.84 -2.98
C VAL A 155 0.41 17.21 -4.37
N PRO A 156 1.44 17.29 -5.25
CA PRO A 156 1.40 16.68 -6.57
C PRO A 156 1.11 15.18 -6.52
N THR A 157 0.37 14.66 -7.49
CA THR A 157 0.04 13.23 -7.59
C THR A 157 0.78 12.54 -8.73
N GLU A 158 0.95 11.23 -8.60
CA GLU A 158 1.24 10.37 -9.74
C GLU A 158 -0.03 9.72 -10.28
N ASP A 159 -0.26 9.95 -11.57
CA ASP A 159 -1.49 9.51 -12.25
C ASP A 159 -1.26 8.22 -13.05
N TRP A 160 0.01 7.85 -13.25
CA TRP A 160 0.40 6.73 -14.10
C TRP A 160 1.02 5.59 -13.29
N PRO A 161 0.47 4.37 -13.37
CA PRO A 161 1.05 3.20 -12.70
C PRO A 161 2.51 2.94 -13.06
N SER A 162 2.92 3.27 -14.28
CA SER A 162 4.31 3.18 -14.74
C SER A 162 5.24 4.13 -13.99
N GLY A 163 4.81 5.37 -13.72
CA GLY A 163 5.56 6.34 -12.92
C GLY A 163 5.71 5.89 -11.47
N VAL A 164 4.64 5.36 -10.88
CA VAL A 164 4.68 4.78 -9.53
C VAL A 164 5.62 3.58 -9.47
N PHE A 165 5.54 2.65 -10.43
CA PHE A 165 6.44 1.50 -10.51
C PHE A 165 7.90 1.95 -10.68
N ALA A 166 8.14 2.94 -11.56
CA ALA A 166 9.45 3.52 -11.76
C ALA A 166 10.03 4.05 -10.44
N LYS A 167 9.26 4.88 -9.73
CA LYS A 167 9.65 5.45 -8.45
C LYS A 167 9.96 4.37 -7.40
N LEU A 168 9.12 3.33 -7.33
CA LEU A 168 9.25 2.27 -6.33
C LEU A 168 10.38 1.27 -6.62
N PHE A 169 10.62 0.94 -7.90
CA PHE A 169 11.43 -0.23 -8.26
C PHE A 169 12.59 0.07 -9.22
N LEU A 170 12.58 1.20 -9.93
CA LEU A 170 13.69 1.60 -10.79
C LEU A 170 14.72 2.38 -9.99
N GLU A 171 15.49 1.63 -9.19
CA GLU A 171 16.79 2.05 -8.66
C GLU A 171 17.78 0.89 -8.88
N GLY A 172 18.95 1.17 -9.47
CA GLY A 172 19.93 0.14 -9.76
C GLY A 172 20.88 0.52 -10.89
N ARG A 173 21.58 -0.48 -11.45
CA ARG A 173 22.54 -0.28 -12.54
C ARG A 173 21.89 0.46 -13.73
N PRO A 174 22.61 1.42 -14.35
CA PRO A 174 22.07 2.25 -15.43
C PRO A 174 21.45 1.46 -16.58
N ASP A 175 22.04 0.32 -16.94
CA ASP A 175 21.58 -0.51 -18.07
C ASP A 175 20.23 -1.22 -17.81
N VAL A 176 19.96 -1.62 -16.57
CA VAL A 176 18.70 -2.26 -16.18
C VAL A 176 17.59 -1.22 -16.08
N VAL A 177 17.92 -0.06 -15.51
CA VAL A 177 17.00 1.08 -15.43
C VAL A 177 16.63 1.57 -16.82
N GLU A 178 17.61 1.70 -17.74
CA GLU A 178 17.37 2.14 -19.12
C GLU A 178 16.51 1.13 -19.90
N ALA A 179 16.76 -0.18 -19.73
CA ALA A 179 15.95 -1.22 -20.37
C ALA A 179 14.50 -1.23 -19.86
N GLN A 180 14.28 -1.03 -18.55
CA GLN A 180 12.93 -0.97 -17.99
C GLN A 180 12.22 0.36 -18.29
N ALA A 181 12.94 1.49 -18.29
CA ALA A 181 12.42 2.79 -18.66
C ALA A 181 11.95 2.82 -20.13
N ARG A 182 12.72 2.20 -21.05
CA ARG A 182 12.30 2.01 -22.44
C ARG A 182 11.00 1.21 -22.53
N ARG A 183 10.89 0.09 -21.82
CA ARG A 183 9.64 -0.71 -21.82
C ARG A 183 8.43 0.05 -21.29
N LEU A 184 8.61 0.88 -20.26
CA LEU A 184 7.55 1.74 -19.74
C LEU A 184 7.17 2.84 -20.75
N ALA A 185 8.15 3.44 -21.43
CA ALA A 185 7.93 4.45 -22.47
C ALA A 185 7.23 3.87 -23.70
N ASP A 186 7.51 2.60 -24.03
CA ASP A 186 6.88 1.86 -25.13
C ASP A 186 5.45 1.38 -24.78
N GLY A 187 4.92 1.73 -23.60
CA GLY A 187 3.55 1.41 -23.18
C GLY A 187 3.32 -0.06 -22.82
N GLN A 188 4.38 -0.83 -22.56
CA GLN A 188 4.23 -2.22 -22.11
C GLN A 188 3.64 -2.24 -20.69
N SER A 189 2.61 -3.07 -20.50
CA SER A 189 1.87 -3.14 -19.24
C SER A 189 2.80 -3.50 -18.07
N VAL A 190 2.74 -2.69 -17.01
CA VAL A 190 3.45 -2.97 -15.74
C VAL A 190 3.02 -4.33 -15.18
N LEU A 191 1.76 -4.73 -15.37
CA LEU A 191 1.25 -6.03 -14.94
C LEU A 191 1.94 -7.19 -15.67
N ASP A 192 2.27 -7.02 -16.95
CA ASP A 192 3.03 -8.03 -17.70
C ASP A 192 4.49 -8.11 -17.25
N ALA A 193 5.11 -6.95 -16.96
CA ALA A 193 6.46 -6.91 -16.40
C ALA A 193 6.53 -7.58 -15.01
N VAL A 194 5.56 -7.29 -14.14
CA VAL A 194 5.43 -7.94 -12.82
C VAL A 194 5.17 -9.44 -12.99
N ARG A 195 4.30 -9.84 -13.93
CA ARG A 195 4.01 -11.25 -14.22
C ARG A 195 5.25 -12.01 -14.69
N ASP A 196 6.07 -11.41 -15.55
CA ASP A 196 7.28 -12.04 -16.08
C ASP A 196 8.39 -12.14 -15.02
N GLN A 197 8.51 -11.13 -14.15
CA GLN A 197 9.39 -11.20 -12.98
C GLN A 197 8.91 -12.26 -11.98
N ALA A 198 7.61 -12.34 -11.71
CA ALA A 198 7.00 -13.37 -10.86
C ALA A 198 7.24 -14.78 -11.43
N LYS A 199 7.09 -14.97 -12.75
CA LYS A 199 7.41 -16.25 -13.42
C LYS A 199 8.88 -16.63 -13.31
N LYS A 200 9.81 -15.67 -13.45
CA LYS A 200 11.25 -15.91 -13.26
C LYS A 200 11.57 -16.29 -11.82
N LEU A 201 10.92 -15.65 -10.85
CA LEU A 201 11.10 -15.96 -9.43
C LEU A 201 10.53 -17.34 -9.09
N GLY A 202 9.33 -17.66 -9.58
CA GLY A 202 8.69 -18.98 -9.40
C GLY A 202 9.51 -20.13 -9.97
N ARG A 203 10.33 -19.91 -11.01
CA ARG A 203 11.25 -20.94 -11.53
C ARG A 203 12.37 -21.32 -10.55
N ASN A 204 12.76 -20.41 -9.66
CA ASN A 204 13.87 -20.60 -8.73
C ASN A 204 13.41 -20.95 -7.30
N LEU A 205 12.09 -21.09 -7.07
CA LEU A 205 11.50 -21.40 -5.78
C LEU A 205 11.12 -22.89 -5.67
N GLY A 206 11.23 -23.44 -4.44
CA GLY A 206 10.84 -24.81 -4.12
C GLY A 206 9.32 -25.01 -4.23
N THR A 207 8.88 -26.27 -4.35
CA THR A 207 7.47 -26.63 -4.58
C THR A 207 6.50 -26.01 -3.56
N GLY A 208 6.88 -25.91 -2.28
CA GLY A 208 6.02 -25.30 -1.25
C GLY A 208 5.90 -23.77 -1.30
N ASP A 209 6.79 -23.08 -2.00
CA ASP A 209 6.75 -21.62 -2.18
C ASP A 209 6.02 -21.21 -3.47
N ARG A 210 5.82 -22.15 -4.41
CA ARG A 210 5.04 -21.92 -5.64
C ARG A 210 3.55 -21.79 -5.39
N ASP A 211 3.02 -22.47 -4.37
CA ASP A 211 1.59 -22.45 -4.06
C ASP A 211 1.13 -21.14 -3.38
N LYS A 212 2.06 -20.23 -3.06
CA LYS A 212 1.79 -18.96 -2.35
C LYS A 212 2.00 -17.71 -3.21
N LEU A 213 2.45 -17.86 -4.46
CA LEU A 213 2.59 -16.80 -5.48
C LEU A 213 1.40 -16.82 -6.42
#